data_AF-A0A7X5XT99-F1
#
_entry.id   AF-A0A7X5XT99-F1
#
_cell.length_a   1.000
_cell.length_b   1.000
_cell.length_c   1.000
_cell.angle_alpha   90.00
_cell.angle_beta   90.00
_cell.angle_gamma   90.00
#
_symmetry.space_group_name_H-M   'P 1'
#
loop_
_entity.id
_entity.type
_entity.pdbx_description
1 polymer ?
#
loop_
_entity_poly.entity_id
_entity_poly.type
_entity_poly.pdbx_seq_one_letter_code
_entity_poly.pdbx_strand_id
1 'polypeptide(L)'
;MDTITTNTPAGKSPALNPDAAIIAAFDRRSAAFKIARGLPDRPSTDGMTPEQAAQWDIIDAAEEEICSAVAITARGAELQLWTAAAYVLDSALFDGFDDEPHYYSADLDHFISQGADRDWSDRLLLSALRSLRAQGGVA
;
A
#
# COMPACT_ATOMS: atom_id res chain seq x y z
N MET A 1 -28.97 -25.89 47.73
CA MET A 1 -27.77 -25.14 48.16
C MET A 1 -27.14 -24.73 46.86
N ASP A 2 -27.64 -23.64 46.30
CA ASP A 2 -27.53 -23.37 44.87
C ASP A 2 -26.40 -22.37 44.66
N THR A 3 -25.33 -22.83 44.04
CA THR A 3 -24.15 -22.03 43.76
C THR A 3 -24.42 -21.22 42.48
N ILE A 4 -24.59 -19.91 42.62
CA ILE A 4 -24.64 -18.98 41.50
C ILE A 4 -23.24 -18.88 40.91
N THR A 5 -23.05 -19.41 39.69
CA THR A 5 -21.83 -19.18 38.92
C THR A 5 -21.87 -17.77 38.36
N THR A 6 -21.06 -16.89 38.92
CA THR A 6 -20.83 -15.53 38.41
C THR A 6 -20.06 -15.62 37.08
N ASN A 7 -20.78 -15.57 35.95
CA ASN A 7 -20.16 -15.35 34.64
C ASN A 7 -19.69 -13.89 34.57
N THR A 8 -18.41 -13.66 34.89
CA THR A 8 -17.72 -12.41 34.56
C THR A 8 -17.73 -12.25 33.04
N PRO A 9 -18.23 -11.13 32.47
CA PRO A 9 -18.13 -10.92 31.05
C PRO A 9 -16.64 -10.81 30.70
N ALA A 10 -16.17 -11.74 29.87
CA ALA A 10 -14.83 -11.66 29.29
C ALA A 10 -14.67 -10.28 28.67
N GLY A 11 -13.73 -9.50 29.21
CA GLY A 11 -13.41 -8.17 28.72
C GLY A 11 -13.16 -8.25 27.23
N LYS A 12 -13.97 -7.50 26.47
CA LYS A 12 -13.80 -7.32 25.03
C LYS A 12 -12.42 -6.71 24.85
N SER A 13 -11.43 -7.51 24.44
CA SER A 13 -10.13 -7.00 24.02
C SER A 13 -10.36 -5.85 23.04
N PRO A 14 -9.62 -4.73 23.14
CA PRO A 14 -9.75 -3.67 22.16
C PRO A 14 -9.58 -4.29 20.78
N ALA A 15 -10.52 -4.01 19.87
CA ALA A 15 -10.45 -4.53 18.52
C ALA A 15 -9.11 -4.10 17.92
N LEU A 16 -8.17 -5.04 17.76
CA LEU A 16 -7.01 -4.83 16.92
C LEU A 16 -7.58 -4.35 15.58
N ASN A 17 -7.06 -3.24 15.05
CA ASN A 17 -7.35 -2.87 13.67
C ASN A 17 -7.03 -4.12 12.83
N PRO A 18 -8.04 -4.76 12.21
CA PRO A 18 -7.90 -6.12 11.71
C PRO A 18 -6.87 -6.22 10.58
N ASP A 19 -6.56 -5.09 9.91
CA ASP A 19 -5.54 -4.99 8.88
C ASP A 19 -4.33 -4.14 9.32
N ALA A 20 -4.06 -4.03 10.64
CA ALA A 20 -2.95 -3.23 11.15
C ALA A 20 -1.59 -3.62 10.55
N ALA A 21 -1.37 -4.90 10.27
CA ALA A 21 -0.16 -5.40 9.63
C ALA A 21 -0.01 -4.89 8.19
N ILE A 22 -1.08 -4.93 7.39
CA ILE A 22 -1.09 -4.42 6.01
C ILE A 22 -0.81 -2.92 6.01
N ILE A 23 -1.45 -2.17 6.91
CA ILE A 23 -1.27 -0.72 7.03
C ILE A 23 0.18 -0.40 7.40
N ALA A 24 0.72 -1.05 8.45
CA ALA A 24 2.09 -0.81 8.91
C ALA A 24 3.15 -1.23 7.88
N ALA A 25 2.91 -2.31 7.13
CA ALA A 25 3.76 -2.71 6.02
C ALA A 25 3.71 -1.69 4.88
N PHE A 26 2.52 -1.22 4.50
CA PHE A 26 2.38 -0.20 3.47
C PHE A 26 3.09 1.12 3.85
N ASP A 27 2.99 1.55 5.11
CA ASP A 27 3.69 2.76 5.58
C ASP A 27 5.22 2.61 5.50
N ARG A 28 5.76 1.44 5.90
CA ARG A 28 7.19 1.14 5.76
C ARG A 28 7.64 1.17 4.30
N ARG A 29 6.89 0.49 3.43
CA ARG A 29 7.13 0.47 1.98
C ARG A 29 7.16 1.89 1.42
N SER A 30 6.14 2.70 1.73
CA SER A 30 6.00 4.08 1.26
C SER A 30 7.18 4.96 1.69
N ALA A 31 7.62 4.82 2.95
CA ALA A 31 8.76 5.54 3.48
C ALA A 31 10.07 5.12 2.81
N ALA A 32 10.28 3.82 2.57
CA ALA A 32 11.46 3.29 1.91
C ALA A 32 11.56 3.75 0.45
N PHE A 33 10.46 3.74 -0.31
CA PHE A 33 10.43 4.31 -1.67
C PHE A 33 10.80 5.79 -1.67
N LYS A 34 10.26 6.57 -0.73
CA LYS A 34 10.60 8.00 -0.61
C LYS A 34 12.09 8.22 -0.33
N ILE A 35 12.72 7.38 0.49
CA ILE A 35 14.15 7.45 0.77
C ILE A 35 14.96 7.02 -0.45
N ALA A 36 14.63 5.88 -1.06
CA ALA A 36 15.33 5.33 -2.22
C ALA A 36 15.43 6.35 -3.37
N ARG A 37 14.34 7.08 -3.62
CA ARG A 37 14.29 8.15 -4.63
C ARG A 37 15.05 9.42 -4.28
N GLY A 38 15.28 9.66 -3.00
CA GLY A 38 16.08 10.80 -2.53
C GLY A 38 17.58 10.53 -2.59
N LEU A 39 18.00 9.28 -2.84
CA LEU A 39 19.40 8.92 -2.99
C LEU A 39 19.90 9.35 -4.37
N PRO A 40 21.14 9.87 -4.47
CA PRO A 40 21.69 10.32 -5.74
C PRO A 40 21.88 9.15 -6.71
N ASP A 41 21.59 9.40 -7.99
CA ASP A 41 21.92 8.47 -9.07
C ASP A 41 23.44 8.25 -9.11
N ARG A 42 23.85 6.99 -9.26
CA ARG A 42 25.27 6.65 -9.38
C ARG A 42 25.83 7.15 -10.71
N PRO A 43 27.04 7.74 -10.73
CA PRO A 43 27.78 7.92 -11.97
C PRO A 43 28.26 6.55 -12.49
N SER A 44 27.56 6.03 -13.51
CA SER A 44 28.00 5.10 -14.56
C SER A 44 28.85 3.85 -14.23
N THR A 45 28.83 3.29 -13.02
CA THR A 45 29.42 1.96 -12.76
C THR A 45 28.42 1.04 -12.08
N ASP A 46 28.15 -0.07 -12.76
CA ASP A 46 27.12 -1.07 -12.53
C ASP A 46 26.94 -1.46 -11.04
N GLY A 47 25.76 -1.17 -10.51
CA GLY A 47 25.27 -1.76 -9.27
C GLY A 47 24.48 -0.78 -8.40
N MET A 48 23.63 -1.34 -7.56
CA MET A 48 22.92 -0.64 -6.48
C MET A 48 23.89 -0.25 -5.36
N THR A 49 23.73 0.94 -4.75
CA THR A 49 24.47 1.30 -3.53
C THR A 49 24.02 0.44 -2.34
N PRO A 50 24.85 0.23 -1.30
CA PRO A 50 24.41 -0.41 -0.07
C PRO A 50 23.18 0.28 0.55
N GLU A 51 23.09 1.61 0.45
CA GLU A 51 21.97 2.40 0.95
C GLU A 51 20.69 2.16 0.14
N GLN A 52 20.79 2.10 -1.19
CA GLN A 52 19.66 1.72 -2.05
C GLN A 52 19.24 0.27 -1.76
N ALA A 53 20.19 -0.67 -1.68
CA ALA A 53 19.91 -2.08 -1.39
C ALA A 53 19.17 -2.24 -0.06
N ALA A 54 19.59 -1.50 0.98
CA ALA A 54 18.90 -1.50 2.26
C ALA A 54 17.46 -0.98 2.19
N GLN A 55 17.16 -0.03 1.29
CA GLN A 55 15.76 0.41 1.08
C GLN A 55 14.95 -0.66 0.31
N TRP A 56 15.54 -1.30 -0.69
CA TRP A 56 14.88 -2.38 -1.42
C TRP A 56 14.60 -3.59 -0.54
N ASP A 57 15.50 -3.95 0.38
CA ASP A 57 15.24 -5.00 1.37
C ASP A 57 14.02 -4.68 2.26
N ILE A 58 13.82 -3.41 2.62
CA ILE A 58 12.64 -2.96 3.39
C ILE A 58 11.37 -3.03 2.54
N ILE A 59 11.46 -2.63 1.27
CA ILE A 59 10.34 -2.68 0.32
C ILE A 59 9.92 -4.14 0.12
N ASP A 60 10.85 -5.03 -0.21
CA ASP A 60 10.59 -6.45 -0.46
C ASP A 60 9.95 -7.12 0.75
N ALA A 61 10.49 -6.90 1.95
CA ALA A 61 9.93 -7.46 3.18
C ALA A 61 8.51 -6.95 3.46
N ALA A 62 8.25 -5.65 3.24
CA ALA A 62 6.92 -5.07 3.44
C ALA A 62 5.92 -5.56 2.38
N GLU A 63 6.34 -5.71 1.13
CA GLU A 63 5.49 -6.22 0.05
C GLU A 63 5.12 -7.69 0.27
N GLU A 64 6.05 -8.51 0.75
CA GLU A 64 5.78 -9.89 1.12
C GLU A 64 4.75 -9.97 2.26
N GLU A 65 4.87 -9.13 3.30
CA GLU A 65 3.88 -9.05 4.38
C GLU A 65 2.48 -8.66 3.86
N ILE A 66 2.40 -7.70 2.92
CA ILE A 66 1.15 -7.28 2.28
C ILE A 66 0.56 -8.41 1.44
N CYS A 67 1.39 -9.10 0.66
CA CYS A 67 1.00 -10.18 -0.24
C CYS A 67 0.50 -11.42 0.51
N SER A 68 1.17 -11.76 1.62
CA SER A 68 0.83 -12.92 2.44
C SER A 68 -0.38 -12.69 3.36
N ALA A 69 -0.81 -11.44 3.56
CA ALA A 69 -1.95 -11.11 4.39
C ALA A 69 -3.30 -11.28 3.65
N VAL A 70 -4.35 -11.59 4.40
CA VAL A 70 -5.75 -11.54 3.91
C VAL A 70 -6.39 -10.28 4.47
N ALA A 71 -6.68 -9.30 3.61
CA ALA A 71 -7.38 -8.10 4.02
C ALA A 71 -8.80 -8.41 4.50
N ILE A 72 -9.14 -7.89 5.68
CA ILE A 72 -10.46 -8.04 6.31
C ILE A 72 -11.32 -6.79 6.10
N THR A 73 -10.69 -5.64 5.83
CA THR A 73 -11.35 -4.35 5.60
C THR A 73 -11.15 -3.88 4.17
N ALA A 74 -12.03 -2.97 3.74
CA ALA A 74 -11.89 -2.30 2.45
C ALA A 74 -10.57 -1.51 2.36
N ARG A 75 -10.07 -0.96 3.48
CA ARG A 75 -8.78 -0.25 3.50
C ARG A 75 -7.60 -1.20 3.31
N GLY A 76 -7.60 -2.37 3.95
CA GLY A 76 -6.57 -3.38 3.72
C GLY A 76 -6.51 -3.82 2.26
N ALA A 77 -7.68 -4.07 1.66
CA ALA A 77 -7.78 -4.45 0.25
C ALA A 77 -7.33 -3.31 -0.69
N GLU A 78 -7.68 -2.05 -0.35
CA GLU A 78 -7.21 -0.87 -1.09
C GLU A 78 -5.68 -0.80 -1.10
N LEU A 79 -5.03 -1.02 0.04
CA LEU A 79 -3.57 -0.97 0.15
C LEU A 79 -2.88 -2.12 -0.60
N GLN A 80 -3.44 -3.33 -0.60
CA GLN A 80 -2.96 -4.43 -1.43
C GLN A 80 -3.01 -4.09 -2.92
N LEU A 81 -4.10 -3.47 -3.38
CA LEU A 81 -4.23 -3.02 -4.76
C LEU A 81 -3.26 -1.88 -5.09
N TRP A 82 -3.00 -0.94 -4.18
CA TRP A 82 -1.99 0.10 -4.38
C TRP A 82 -0.57 -0.47 -4.52
N THR A 83 -0.22 -1.49 -3.73
CA THR A 83 1.06 -2.19 -3.88
C THR A 83 1.21 -2.79 -5.27
N ALA A 84 0.18 -3.43 -5.82
CA ALA A 84 0.20 -3.95 -7.19
C ALA A 84 0.18 -2.84 -8.25
N ALA A 85 -0.60 -1.78 -8.04
CA ALA A 85 -0.75 -0.67 -8.98
C ALA A 85 0.58 0.00 -9.30
N ALA A 86 1.47 0.10 -8.31
CA ALA A 86 2.82 0.66 -8.49
C ALA A 86 3.68 -0.11 -9.52
N TYR A 87 3.34 -1.34 -9.86
CA TYR A 87 4.06 -2.14 -10.87
C TYR A 87 3.28 -2.30 -12.17
N VAL A 88 1.96 -2.40 -12.08
CA VAL A 88 1.10 -2.59 -13.27
C VAL A 88 0.98 -1.30 -14.07
N LEU A 89 0.86 -0.15 -13.38
CA LEU A 89 0.64 1.14 -14.02
C LEU A 89 1.95 1.82 -14.45
N ASP A 90 3.03 1.52 -13.73
CA ASP A 90 4.39 1.94 -14.09
C ASP A 90 4.86 1.26 -15.40
N SER A 91 4.50 -0.01 -15.59
CA SER A 91 4.76 -0.81 -16.80
C SER A 91 4.06 -0.31 -18.07
N ALA A 92 2.93 0.41 -17.95
CA ALA A 92 2.16 0.88 -19.11
C ALA A 92 2.85 2.03 -19.87
N LEU A 93 3.89 2.63 -19.28
CA LEU A 93 4.66 3.74 -19.85
C LEU A 93 6.03 3.24 -20.32
N PHE A 94 6.02 2.35 -21.31
CA PHE A 94 7.20 1.93 -22.10
C PHE A 94 7.92 3.08 -22.86
N ASP A 95 7.70 4.34 -22.48
CA ASP A 95 8.31 5.52 -23.08
C ASP A 95 8.55 6.65 -22.05
N GLY A 96 9.13 6.30 -20.89
CA GLY A 96 9.90 7.26 -20.10
C GLY A 96 9.12 8.26 -19.25
N PHE A 97 7.97 7.87 -18.71
CA PHE A 97 7.48 8.57 -17.52
C PHE A 97 8.31 8.08 -16.32
N ASP A 98 9.14 8.99 -15.82
CA ASP A 98 9.84 8.87 -14.54
C ASP A 98 8.90 8.31 -13.47
N ASP A 99 9.35 7.29 -12.72
CA ASP A 99 8.72 6.73 -11.51
C ASP A 99 7.73 7.74 -10.89
N GLU A 100 6.40 7.53 -10.98
CA GLU A 100 5.44 8.52 -10.49
C GLU A 100 5.26 8.35 -8.96
N PRO A 101 5.68 9.32 -8.12
CA PRO A 101 5.77 9.14 -6.66
C PRO A 101 4.42 8.90 -5.98
N HIS A 102 3.33 9.28 -6.64
CA HIS A 102 1.97 9.22 -6.15
C HIS A 102 1.45 7.78 -6.00
N TYR A 103 2.02 6.80 -6.71
CA TYR A 103 1.67 5.39 -6.56
C TYR A 103 2.08 4.84 -5.20
N TYR A 104 3.26 5.23 -4.70
CA TYR A 104 3.78 4.74 -3.42
C TYR A 104 3.03 5.34 -2.23
N SER A 105 2.36 6.48 -2.39
CA SER A 105 1.60 7.15 -1.32
C SER A 105 0.09 6.89 -1.34
N ALA A 106 -0.41 6.05 -2.25
CA ALA A 106 -1.85 5.81 -2.42
C ALA A 106 -2.68 7.10 -2.68
N ASP A 107 -2.10 8.03 -3.44
CA ASP A 107 -2.67 9.35 -3.73
C ASP A 107 -3.73 9.27 -4.85
N LEU A 108 -4.89 8.73 -4.48
CA LEU A 108 -6.00 8.51 -5.42
C LEU A 108 -6.47 9.79 -6.11
N ASP A 109 -6.45 10.93 -5.42
CA ASP A 109 -6.99 12.18 -5.94
C ASP A 109 -6.13 12.72 -7.08
N HIS A 110 -4.80 12.59 -6.97
CA HIS A 110 -3.87 12.89 -8.05
C HIS A 110 -4.23 12.12 -9.34
N PHE A 111 -4.40 10.81 -9.25
CA PHE A 111 -4.72 9.98 -10.42
C PHE A 111 -6.13 10.21 -10.97
N ILE A 112 -7.12 10.46 -10.10
CA ILE A 112 -8.47 10.83 -10.55
C ILE A 112 -8.43 12.15 -11.34
N SER A 113 -7.59 13.10 -10.94
CA SER A 113 -7.48 14.41 -11.61
C SER A 113 -6.99 14.32 -13.06
N GLN A 114 -6.24 13.27 -13.40
CA GLN A 114 -5.75 13.01 -14.77
C GLN A 114 -6.85 12.50 -15.71
N GLY A 115 -7.99 12.04 -15.17
CA GLY A 115 -9.22 11.84 -15.94
C GLY A 115 -9.06 10.94 -17.17
N ALA A 116 -9.32 11.51 -18.35
CA ALA A 116 -9.32 10.78 -19.63
C ALA A 116 -7.92 10.58 -20.23
N ASP A 117 -6.88 11.18 -19.65
CA ASP A 117 -5.49 10.99 -20.09
C ASP A 117 -4.95 9.60 -19.71
N ARG A 118 -5.65 8.92 -18.80
CA ARG A 118 -5.41 7.52 -18.44
C ARG A 118 -6.15 6.56 -19.36
N ASP A 119 -5.48 5.48 -19.71
CA ASP A 119 -6.05 4.36 -20.44
C ASP A 119 -7.19 3.69 -19.65
N TRP A 120 -7.95 2.84 -20.34
CA TRP A 120 -9.18 2.28 -19.77
C TRP A 120 -8.90 1.37 -18.56
N SER A 121 -7.81 0.59 -18.58
CA SER A 121 -7.35 -0.28 -17.49
C SER A 121 -7.13 0.50 -16.20
N ASP A 122 -6.37 1.59 -16.29
CA ASP A 122 -6.05 2.49 -15.20
C ASP A 122 -7.32 3.08 -14.59
N ARG A 123 -8.20 3.61 -15.44
CA ARG A 123 -9.47 4.18 -14.98
C ARG A 123 -10.35 3.16 -14.27
N LEU A 124 -10.35 1.90 -14.72
CA LEU A 124 -11.08 0.82 -14.05
C LEU A 124 -10.48 0.50 -12.68
N LEU A 125 -9.15 0.37 -12.58
CA LEU A 125 -8.45 0.13 -11.32
C LEU A 125 -8.68 1.28 -10.32
N LEU A 126 -8.52 2.53 -10.76
CA LEU A 126 -8.80 3.71 -9.94
C LEU A 126 -10.26 3.78 -9.48
N SER A 127 -11.21 3.36 -10.32
CA SER A 127 -12.62 3.25 -9.92
C SER A 127 -12.84 2.18 -8.85
N ALA A 128 -12.12 1.05 -8.90
CA ALA A 128 -12.17 0.04 -7.85
C ALA A 128 -11.59 0.55 -6.52
N LEU A 129 -10.43 1.22 -6.56
CA LEU A 129 -9.81 1.86 -5.40
C LEU A 129 -10.72 2.91 -4.75
N ARG A 130 -11.37 3.75 -5.57
CA ARG A 130 -12.39 4.71 -5.09
C ARG A 130 -13.57 4.01 -4.43
N SER A 131 -14.00 2.87 -4.97
CA SER A 131 -15.12 2.10 -4.41
C SER A 131 -14.75 1.52 -3.04
N LEU A 132 -13.54 0.97 -2.89
CA LEU A 132 -13.03 0.47 -1.61
C LEU A 132 -12.91 1.60 -0.58
N ARG A 133 -12.37 2.76 -0.97
CA ARG A 133 -12.29 3.93 -0.08
C ARG A 133 -13.67 4.39 0.39
N ALA A 134 -14.67 4.39 -0.50
CA ALA A 134 -16.05 4.73 -0.13
C ALA A 134 -16.69 3.68 0.81
N GLN A 135 -16.40 2.39 0.61
CA GLN A 135 -16.87 1.31 1.49
C GLN A 135 -16.22 1.34 2.87
N GLY A 136 -14.95 1.74 2.95
CA GLY A 136 -14.22 1.93 4.20
C GLY A 136 -14.74 3.08 5.06
N GLY A 137 -15.63 3.92 4.50
CA GLY A 137 -16.16 5.11 5.17
C GLY A 137 -15.20 6.28 5.07
N VAL A 138 -15.75 7.43 4.68
CA VAL A 138 -15.07 8.73 4.83
C VAL A 138 -14.81 8.96 6.33
N ALA A 139 -13.54 9.14 6.68
CA ALA A 139 -12.95 9.77 7.88
C ALA A 139 -13.76 9.79 9.19
#